data_AF-A0A846EYK1-F1
#
_entry.id   AF-A0A846EYK1-F1
#
_cell.length_a   1.000
_cell.length_b   1.000
_cell.length_c   1.000
_cell.angle_alpha   90.00
_cell.angle_beta   90.00
_cell.angle_gamma   90.00
#
_symmetry.space_group_name_H-M   'P 1'
#
loop_
_entity.id
_entity.type
_entity.pdbx_description
1 polymer ?
#
loop_
_entity_poly.entity_id
_entity_poly.type
_entity_poly.pdbx_seq_one_letter_code
_entity_poly.pdbx_strand_id
1 'polypeptide(L)'
;YTFSDWTWLLAGGFTFAPSLLLWAWSLTQTNVANSTILHNMIPIFTALGGWIFLSLRFDRRFLIGMAITIVGAITIGADDIQVDLEHFTGDLAAFASAILFGAYYLLIEKLRSKFSATTILLWTCISGSLFTLPIALFTEDHILPFSWEGWLSIIGLAVIAQVLGHGFVTYSLKTFSSGFVALCFLLEPVITALIAWGLFSEQLTIISWIGFSIVLLGLYLAQSSPSIQKASN
;
A
#
# COMPACT_ATOMS: atom_id res chain seq x y z
N TYR A 1 -23.53 2.45 16.27
CA TYR A 1 -22.55 3.43 15.77
C TYR A 1 -22.66 4.68 16.62
N THR A 2 -21.53 5.23 17.06
CA THR A 2 -21.39 6.55 17.71
C THR A 2 -20.96 7.59 16.67
N PHE A 3 -21.08 8.89 16.96
CA PHE A 3 -20.55 9.94 16.07
C PHE A 3 -19.06 9.75 15.77
N SER A 4 -18.28 9.39 16.79
CA SER A 4 -16.86 9.05 16.65
C SER A 4 -16.64 7.90 15.65
N ASP A 5 -17.48 6.86 15.69
CA ASP A 5 -17.37 5.74 14.74
C ASP A 5 -17.52 6.19 13.29
N TRP A 6 -18.49 7.07 13.01
CA TRP A 6 -18.70 7.63 11.68
C TRP A 6 -17.50 8.45 11.23
N THR A 7 -16.96 9.29 12.10
CA THR A 7 -15.77 10.10 11.77
C THR A 7 -14.56 9.23 11.42
N TRP A 8 -14.31 8.14 12.16
CA TRP A 8 -13.20 7.24 11.86
C TRP A 8 -13.43 6.41 10.59
N LEU A 9 -14.67 5.96 10.35
CA LEU A 9 -15.02 5.22 9.13
C LEU A 9 -14.87 6.09 7.88
N LEU A 10 -15.31 7.35 7.93
CA LEU A 10 -15.13 8.30 6.83
C LEU A 10 -13.66 8.67 6.65
N ALA A 11 -12.92 8.90 7.73
CA ALA A 11 -11.49 9.20 7.67
C ALA A 11 -10.68 8.11 6.94
N GLY A 12 -11.18 6.86 6.90
CA GLY A 12 -10.60 5.78 6.10
C GLY A 12 -10.53 6.11 4.60
N GLY A 13 -11.64 6.49 3.96
CA GLY A 13 -11.58 6.87 2.54
C GLY A 13 -10.90 8.21 2.29
N PHE A 14 -11.02 9.16 3.22
CA PHE A 14 -10.33 10.46 3.13
C PHE A 14 -8.80 10.36 3.33
N THR A 15 -8.26 9.22 3.78
CA THR A 15 -6.82 8.94 3.78
C THR A 15 -6.44 8.03 2.61
N PHE A 16 -7.25 7.02 2.32
CA PHE A 16 -7.07 6.08 1.21
C PHE A 16 -7.06 6.76 -0.15
N ALA A 17 -8.10 7.52 -0.49
CA ALA A 17 -8.26 8.12 -1.82
C ALA A 17 -7.13 9.10 -2.19
N PRO A 18 -6.78 10.10 -1.35
CA PRO A 18 -5.65 10.97 -1.68
C PRO A 18 -4.31 10.24 -1.73
N SER A 19 -4.11 9.17 -0.93
CA SER A 19 -2.89 8.36 -1.06
C SER A 19 -2.76 7.72 -2.45
N LEU A 20 -3.85 7.14 -2.97
CA LEU A 20 -3.85 6.53 -4.30
C LEU A 20 -3.74 7.58 -5.41
N LEU A 21 -4.42 8.73 -5.27
CA LEU A 21 -4.31 9.82 -6.24
C LEU A 21 -2.90 10.40 -6.32
N LEU A 22 -2.24 10.60 -5.18
CA LEU A 22 -0.85 11.09 -5.14
C LEU A 22 0.11 10.08 -5.76
N TRP A 23 -0.10 8.77 -5.55
CA TRP A 23 0.72 7.73 -6.16
C TRP A 23 0.49 7.61 -7.67
N ALA A 24 -0.77 7.64 -8.11
CA ALA A 24 -1.11 7.64 -9.52
C ALA A 24 -0.55 8.88 -10.23
N TRP A 25 -0.65 10.05 -9.59
CA TRP A 25 -0.08 11.28 -10.13
C TRP A 25 1.45 11.23 -10.15
N SER A 26 2.11 10.73 -9.11
CA SER A 26 3.58 10.65 -9.09
C SER A 26 4.14 9.79 -10.22
N LEU A 27 3.45 8.71 -10.61
CA LEU A 27 3.84 7.88 -11.78
C LEU A 27 3.86 8.67 -13.10
N THR A 28 3.20 9.84 -13.17
CA THR A 28 3.22 10.73 -14.35
C THR A 28 4.27 11.85 -14.24
N GLN A 29 4.87 12.04 -13.06
CA GLN A 29 5.77 13.17 -12.76
C GLN A 29 7.20 12.71 -12.40
N THR A 30 7.42 11.43 -12.16
CA THR A 30 8.73 10.83 -11.88
C THR A 30 8.86 9.47 -12.57
N ASN A 31 10.06 8.91 -12.53
CA ASN A 31 10.31 7.55 -12.96
C ASN A 31 9.48 6.54 -12.11
N VAL A 32 8.97 5.50 -12.78
CA VAL A 32 8.19 4.42 -12.15
C VAL A 32 8.96 3.77 -10.99
N ALA A 33 10.27 3.57 -11.12
CA ALA A 33 11.11 3.00 -10.08
C ALA A 33 11.16 3.91 -8.84
N ASN A 34 11.40 5.21 -9.03
CA ASN A 34 11.40 6.19 -7.94
C ASN A 34 10.04 6.25 -7.22
N SER A 35 8.96 6.42 -7.99
CA SER A 35 7.60 6.49 -7.43
C SER A 35 7.26 5.23 -6.63
N THR A 36 7.55 4.05 -7.19
CA THR A 36 7.27 2.77 -6.55
C THR A 36 8.07 2.60 -5.27
N ILE A 37 9.37 2.90 -5.27
CA ILE A 37 10.22 2.78 -4.08
C ILE A 37 9.76 3.72 -2.96
N LEU A 38 9.48 4.98 -3.30
CA LEU A 38 9.04 5.99 -2.33
C LEU A 38 7.66 5.64 -1.77
N HIS A 39 6.74 5.19 -2.61
CA HIS A 39 5.44 4.68 -2.16
C HIS A 39 5.60 3.46 -1.24
N ASN A 40 6.49 2.53 -1.57
CA ASN A 40 6.75 1.32 -0.81
C ASN A 40 7.41 1.55 0.57
N MET A 41 7.65 2.80 0.97
CA MET A 41 8.06 3.16 2.33
C MET A 41 6.91 3.06 3.36
N ILE A 42 5.70 2.66 2.96
CA ILE A 42 4.55 2.43 3.86
C ILE A 42 4.91 1.67 5.15
N PRO A 43 5.71 0.57 5.14
CA PRO A 43 6.05 -0.17 6.35
C PRO A 43 6.75 0.67 7.42
N ILE A 44 7.55 1.67 7.00
CA ILE A 44 8.22 2.59 7.92
C ILE A 44 7.18 3.45 8.65
N PHE A 45 6.22 4.00 7.90
CA PHE A 45 5.19 4.87 8.46
C PHE A 45 4.14 4.11 9.28
N THR A 46 3.79 2.88 8.89
CA THR A 46 2.92 2.02 9.70
C THR A 46 3.61 1.56 10.97
N ALA A 47 4.90 1.19 10.93
CA ALA A 47 5.64 0.84 12.13
C ALA A 47 5.81 2.03 13.08
N LEU A 48 6.22 3.19 12.55
CA LEU A 48 6.39 4.41 13.34
C LEU A 48 5.07 4.91 13.93
N GLY A 49 4.02 5.02 13.10
CA GLY A 49 2.70 5.46 13.55
C GLY A 49 2.03 4.43 14.47
N GLY A 50 2.26 3.15 14.27
CA GLY A 50 1.79 2.09 15.16
C GLY A 50 2.43 2.18 16.54
N TRP A 51 3.72 2.49 16.60
CA TRP A 51 4.42 2.76 17.86
C TRP A 51 3.89 4.00 18.57
N ILE A 52 3.69 5.11 17.86
CA ILE A 52 3.24 6.39 18.42
C ILE A 52 1.76 6.37 18.84
N PHE A 53 0.86 5.94 17.94
CA PHE A 53 -0.58 6.12 18.08
C PHE A 53 -1.31 4.89 18.62
N LEU A 54 -0.77 3.69 18.38
CA LEU A 54 -1.38 2.42 18.77
C LEU A 54 -0.61 1.70 19.89
N SER A 55 0.49 2.30 20.38
CA SER A 55 1.36 1.71 21.40
C SER A 55 1.88 0.31 21.03
N LEU A 56 2.02 0.02 19.74
CA LEU A 56 2.59 -1.22 19.26
C LEU A 56 4.09 -1.27 19.59
N ARG A 57 4.59 -2.43 19.98
CA ARG A 57 6.01 -2.65 20.25
C ARG A 57 6.57 -3.61 19.24
N PHE A 58 7.41 -3.10 18.34
CA PHE A 58 8.13 -3.91 17.37
C PHE A 58 9.47 -4.35 17.96
N ASP A 59 9.74 -5.65 17.92
CA ASP A 59 11.01 -6.18 18.43
C ASP A 59 12.15 -6.02 17.40
N ARG A 60 13.36 -6.35 17.83
CA ARG A 60 14.55 -6.24 16.98
C ARG A 60 14.47 -7.13 15.73
N ARG A 61 13.82 -8.29 15.81
CA ARG A 61 13.66 -9.20 14.66
C ARG A 61 12.80 -8.56 13.58
N PHE A 62 11.68 -7.95 13.98
CA PHE A 62 10.82 -7.21 13.06
C PHE A 62 11.55 -6.04 12.42
N LEU A 63 12.24 -5.21 13.21
CA LEU A 63 12.92 -4.01 12.69
C LEU A 63 14.08 -4.36 11.73
N ILE A 64 14.88 -5.38 12.05
CA ILE A 64 15.94 -5.86 11.16
C ILE A 64 15.33 -6.49 9.90
N GLY A 65 14.32 -7.35 10.06
CA GLY A 65 13.63 -7.96 8.92
C GLY A 65 13.04 -6.90 7.98
N MET A 66 12.37 -5.89 8.52
CA MET A 66 11.85 -4.75 7.76
C MET A 66 12.95 -4.01 6.99
N ALA A 67 14.07 -3.69 7.65
CA ALA A 67 15.19 -3.03 6.99
C ALA A 67 15.75 -3.89 5.83
N ILE A 68 15.93 -5.19 6.04
CA ILE A 68 16.39 -6.13 5.01
C ILE A 68 15.39 -6.17 3.84
N THR A 69 14.08 -6.31 4.11
CA THR A 69 13.06 -6.37 3.06
C THR A 69 13.03 -5.08 2.22
N ILE A 70 13.15 -3.90 2.86
CA ILE A 70 13.22 -2.61 2.16
C ILE A 70 14.46 -2.55 1.26
N VAL A 71 15.63 -2.96 1.77
CA VAL A 71 16.85 -3.02 0.95
C VAL A 71 16.66 -3.97 -0.24
N GLY A 72 16.03 -5.13 -0.04
CA GLY A 72 15.72 -6.06 -1.12
C GLY A 72 14.80 -5.45 -2.17
N ALA A 73 13.73 -4.77 -1.75
CA ALA A 73 12.79 -4.12 -2.66
C ALA A 73 13.44 -3.01 -3.48
N ILE A 74 14.30 -2.19 -2.86
CA ILE A 74 15.10 -1.18 -3.55
C ILE A 74 16.06 -1.83 -4.55
N THR A 75 16.69 -2.95 -4.16
CA THR A 75 17.64 -3.67 -5.03
C THR A 75 16.98 -4.16 -6.33
N ILE A 76 15.70 -4.58 -6.29
CA ILE A 76 14.99 -5.06 -7.48
C ILE A 76 14.89 -4.00 -8.57
N GLY A 77 14.66 -2.73 -8.20
CA GLY A 77 14.49 -1.61 -9.13
C GLY A 77 15.71 -0.69 -9.23
N ALA A 78 16.86 -1.09 -8.67
CA ALA A 78 18.01 -0.20 -8.48
C ALA A 78 18.59 0.37 -9.78
N ASP A 79 18.53 -0.41 -10.87
CA ASP A 79 19.08 -0.01 -12.18
C ASP A 79 18.28 1.12 -12.85
N ASP A 80 16.99 1.25 -12.49
CA ASP A 80 16.07 2.23 -13.08
C ASP A 80 15.88 3.50 -12.22
N ILE A 81 16.52 3.56 -11.05
CA ILE A 81 16.45 4.72 -10.15
C ILE A 81 17.19 5.91 -10.76
N GLN A 82 16.54 7.07 -10.76
CA GLN A 82 17.12 8.33 -11.22
C GLN A 82 17.14 9.34 -10.09
N VAL A 83 18.24 10.08 -9.92
CA VAL A 83 18.35 11.10 -8.88
C VAL A 83 18.69 12.43 -9.52
N ASP A 84 17.66 13.24 -9.74
CA ASP A 84 17.77 14.60 -10.26
C ASP A 84 16.68 15.50 -9.64
N LEU A 85 16.78 16.80 -9.91
CA LEU A 85 15.80 17.78 -9.44
C LEU A 85 14.55 17.85 -10.34
N GLU A 86 14.59 17.27 -11.53
CA GLU A 86 13.49 17.33 -12.51
C GLU A 86 12.29 16.53 -12.01
N HIS A 87 12.54 15.42 -11.33
CA HIS A 87 11.52 14.51 -10.81
C HIS A 87 11.07 14.77 -9.37
N PHE A 88 11.60 15.84 -8.73
CA PHE A 88 11.40 16.11 -7.30
C PHE A 88 9.92 16.18 -6.86
N THR A 89 9.06 16.74 -7.72
CA THR A 89 7.62 16.88 -7.43
C THR A 89 6.91 15.53 -7.39
N GLY A 90 7.21 14.65 -8.34
CA GLY A 90 6.69 13.28 -8.37
C GLY A 90 7.19 12.46 -7.20
N ASP A 91 8.48 12.57 -6.88
CA ASP A 91 9.09 11.89 -5.73
C ASP A 91 8.42 12.32 -4.41
N LEU A 92 8.19 13.62 -4.22
CA LEU A 92 7.50 14.14 -3.04
C LEU A 92 6.05 13.63 -2.94
N ALA A 93 5.34 13.53 -4.07
CA ALA A 93 3.98 12.99 -4.09
C ALA A 93 3.95 11.49 -3.75
N ALA A 94 4.88 10.69 -4.28
CA ALA A 94 5.01 9.28 -3.94
C ALA A 94 5.31 9.08 -2.44
N PHE A 95 6.21 9.90 -1.90
CA PHE A 95 6.53 9.89 -0.47
C PHE A 95 5.34 10.29 0.40
N ALA A 96 4.61 11.34 0.02
CA ALA A 96 3.39 11.77 0.71
C ALA A 96 2.29 10.69 0.66
N SER A 97 2.19 9.97 -0.47
CA SER A 97 1.31 8.82 -0.59
C SER A 97 1.65 7.73 0.43
N ALA A 98 2.93 7.39 0.60
CA ALA A 98 3.36 6.39 1.59
C ALA A 98 2.92 6.73 3.02
N ILE A 99 3.01 8.01 3.40
CA ILE A 99 2.57 8.51 4.71
C ILE A 99 1.06 8.33 4.88
N LEU A 100 0.27 8.79 3.90
CA LEU A 100 -1.19 8.72 3.97
C LEU A 100 -1.69 7.27 3.95
N PHE A 101 -1.05 6.42 3.15
CA PHE A 101 -1.42 5.02 3.05
C PHE A 101 -1.02 4.23 4.30
N GLY A 102 0.10 4.60 4.94
CA GLY A 102 0.45 4.09 6.26
C GLY A 102 -0.56 4.53 7.33
N ALA A 103 -0.98 5.79 7.32
CA ALA A 103 -2.02 6.30 8.22
C ALA A 103 -3.37 5.59 8.00
N TYR A 104 -3.73 5.33 6.74
CA TYR A 104 -4.89 4.53 6.37
C TYR A 104 -4.81 3.15 7.03
N TYR A 105 -3.73 2.39 6.84
CA TYR A 105 -3.65 1.03 7.42
C TYR A 105 -3.69 1.00 8.94
N LEU A 106 -3.10 1.99 9.62
CA LEU A 106 -3.22 2.14 11.07
C LEU A 106 -4.66 2.37 11.50
N LEU A 107 -5.38 3.24 10.79
CA LEU A 107 -6.79 3.52 11.03
C LEU A 107 -7.64 2.28 10.79
N ILE A 108 -7.39 1.52 9.72
CA ILE A 108 -8.09 0.27 9.44
C ILE A 108 -7.82 -0.75 10.54
N GLU A 109 -6.58 -0.93 10.97
CA GLU A 109 -6.25 -1.85 12.06
C GLU A 109 -7.01 -1.49 13.36
N LYS A 110 -7.13 -0.19 13.67
CA LYS A 110 -7.95 0.28 14.80
C LYS A 110 -9.42 -0.05 14.58
N LEU A 111 -9.98 0.23 13.41
CA LEU A 111 -11.39 -0.06 13.09
C LEU A 111 -11.69 -1.57 13.09
N ARG A 112 -10.73 -2.42 12.72
CA ARG A 112 -10.88 -3.90 12.73
C ARG A 112 -11.15 -4.48 14.10
N SER A 113 -10.82 -3.76 15.18
CA SER A 113 -11.16 -4.18 16.55
C SER A 113 -12.68 -4.15 16.82
N LYS A 114 -13.45 -3.36 16.06
CA LYS A 114 -14.86 -3.09 16.32
C LYS A 114 -15.80 -3.44 15.17
N PHE A 115 -15.37 -3.24 13.93
CA PHE A 115 -16.22 -3.42 12.75
C PHE A 115 -15.87 -4.70 12.00
N SER A 116 -16.67 -5.09 11.01
CA SER A 116 -16.33 -6.16 10.07
C SER A 116 -15.46 -5.63 8.92
N ALA A 117 -14.76 -6.52 8.19
CA ALA A 117 -13.90 -6.09 7.09
C ALA A 117 -14.75 -5.44 5.98
N THR A 118 -15.89 -6.08 5.66
CA THR A 118 -16.87 -5.59 4.71
C THR A 118 -17.41 -4.21 5.08
N THR A 119 -17.73 -3.97 6.36
CA THR A 119 -18.20 -2.66 6.83
C THR A 119 -17.16 -1.58 6.58
N ILE A 120 -15.89 -1.85 6.87
CA ILE A 120 -14.82 -0.89 6.69
C ILE A 120 -14.56 -0.62 5.20
N LEU A 121 -14.57 -1.66 4.37
CA LEU A 121 -14.43 -1.51 2.92
C LEU A 121 -15.56 -0.69 2.33
N LEU A 122 -16.81 -0.96 2.71
CA LEU A 122 -17.96 -0.19 2.26
C LEU A 122 -17.79 1.30 2.59
N TRP A 123 -17.43 1.62 3.84
CA TRP A 123 -17.21 3.01 4.25
C TRP A 123 -16.01 3.66 3.57
N THR A 124 -14.93 2.91 3.36
CA THR A 124 -13.75 3.37 2.62
C THR A 124 -14.11 3.70 1.17
N CYS A 125 -14.91 2.85 0.50
CA CYS A 125 -15.40 3.12 -0.85
C CYS A 125 -16.33 4.33 -0.89
N ILE A 126 -17.29 4.45 0.03
CA ILE A 126 -18.22 5.59 0.07
C ILE A 126 -17.46 6.90 0.26
N SER A 127 -16.59 6.98 1.26
CA SER A 127 -15.82 8.20 1.55
C SER A 127 -14.74 8.47 0.50
N GLY A 128 -14.13 7.43 -0.05
CA GLY A 128 -13.17 7.55 -1.15
C GLY A 128 -13.84 8.10 -2.41
N SER A 129 -14.99 7.55 -2.82
CA SER A 129 -15.77 8.07 -3.94
C SER A 129 -16.24 9.50 -3.68
N LEU A 130 -16.64 9.86 -2.46
CA LEU A 130 -17.03 11.22 -2.13
C LEU A 130 -15.84 12.21 -2.26
N PHE A 131 -14.63 11.76 -1.94
CA PHE A 131 -13.42 12.55 -2.09
C PHE A 131 -12.99 12.69 -3.56
N THR A 132 -13.01 11.60 -4.32
CA THR A 132 -12.53 11.60 -5.72
C THR A 132 -13.55 12.16 -6.71
N LEU A 133 -14.85 12.06 -6.44
CA LEU A 133 -15.89 12.49 -7.37
C LEU A 133 -15.81 13.98 -7.74
N PRO A 134 -15.65 14.94 -6.81
CA PRO A 134 -15.44 16.33 -7.17
C PRO A 134 -14.20 16.53 -8.04
N ILE A 135 -13.09 15.85 -7.73
CA ILE A 135 -11.85 15.94 -8.51
C ILE A 135 -12.12 15.47 -9.93
N ALA A 136 -12.72 14.30 -10.10
CA ALA A 136 -13.06 13.75 -11.42
C ALA A 136 -14.00 14.67 -12.21
N LEU A 137 -14.97 15.31 -11.56
CA LEU A 137 -15.88 16.27 -12.21
C LEU A 137 -15.16 17.53 -12.74
N PHE A 138 -14.01 17.88 -12.18
CA PHE A 138 -13.23 19.05 -12.60
C PHE A 138 -12.08 18.71 -13.54
N THR A 139 -11.56 17.48 -13.51
CA THR A 139 -10.39 17.07 -14.29
C THR A 139 -10.73 16.23 -15.51
N GLU A 140 -11.86 15.50 -15.48
CA GLU A 140 -12.23 14.58 -16.55
C GLU A 140 -13.47 15.07 -17.30
N ASP A 141 -13.42 15.02 -18.63
CA ASP A 141 -14.59 15.30 -19.47
C ASP A 141 -15.68 14.23 -19.30
N HIS A 142 -15.27 13.00 -18.94
CA HIS A 142 -16.14 11.83 -18.87
C HIS A 142 -15.79 10.93 -17.68
N ILE A 143 -16.77 10.73 -16.78
CA ILE A 143 -16.59 9.93 -15.55
C ILE A 143 -16.85 8.44 -15.79
N LEU A 144 -17.67 8.11 -16.79
CA LEU A 144 -18.07 6.74 -17.08
C LEU A 144 -17.45 6.24 -18.39
N PRO A 145 -17.07 4.95 -18.48
CA PRO A 145 -16.58 4.38 -19.72
C PRO A 145 -17.65 4.33 -20.81
N PHE A 146 -17.23 4.59 -22.05
CA PHE A 146 -18.07 4.43 -23.24
C PHE A 146 -17.96 3.04 -23.87
N SER A 147 -16.92 2.28 -23.54
CA SER A 147 -16.64 0.97 -24.13
C SER A 147 -16.94 -0.17 -23.16
N TRP A 148 -17.29 -1.33 -23.71
CA TRP A 148 -17.45 -2.57 -22.96
C TRP A 148 -16.14 -2.97 -22.26
N GLU A 149 -15.00 -2.77 -22.92
CA GLU A 149 -13.67 -3.04 -22.37
C GLU A 149 -13.35 -2.16 -21.15
N GLY A 150 -13.75 -0.89 -21.19
CA GLY A 150 -13.60 0.01 -20.05
C GLY A 150 -14.44 -0.43 -18.85
N TRP A 151 -15.69 -0.87 -19.08
CA TRP A 151 -16.53 -1.44 -18.04
C TRP A 151 -15.94 -2.72 -17.44
N LEU A 152 -15.43 -3.63 -18.28
CA LEU A 152 -14.74 -4.84 -17.82
C LEU A 152 -13.53 -4.49 -16.94
N SER A 153 -12.77 -3.46 -17.31
CA SER A 153 -11.59 -3.00 -16.55
C SER A 153 -12.00 -2.44 -15.17
N ILE A 154 -13.02 -1.57 -15.11
CA ILE A 154 -13.50 -1.01 -13.84
C ILE A 154 -14.12 -2.09 -12.95
N ILE A 155 -14.92 -3.00 -13.51
CA ILE A 155 -15.51 -4.12 -12.76
C ILE A 155 -14.39 -5.04 -12.25
N GLY A 156 -13.38 -5.32 -13.07
CA GLY A 156 -12.20 -6.08 -12.69
C GLY A 156 -11.47 -5.46 -11.50
N LEU A 157 -11.19 -4.15 -11.56
CA LEU A 157 -10.57 -3.41 -10.45
C LEU A 157 -11.47 -3.43 -9.19
N ALA A 158 -12.77 -3.19 -9.34
CA ALA A 158 -13.70 -3.17 -8.23
C ALA A 158 -13.81 -4.54 -7.53
N VAL A 159 -13.90 -5.63 -8.29
CA VAL A 159 -14.07 -6.97 -7.71
C VAL A 159 -12.74 -7.54 -7.24
N ILE A 160 -11.70 -7.52 -8.08
CA ILE A 160 -10.43 -8.20 -7.81
C ILE A 160 -9.56 -7.35 -6.87
N ALA A 161 -9.26 -6.10 -7.24
CA ALA A 161 -8.36 -5.28 -6.44
C ALA A 161 -9.06 -4.78 -5.16
N GLN A 162 -10.24 -4.19 -5.29
CA GLN A 162 -10.92 -3.56 -4.16
C GLN A 162 -11.65 -4.57 -3.25
N VAL A 163 -12.53 -5.40 -3.78
CA VAL A 163 -13.30 -6.33 -2.94
C VAL A 163 -12.46 -7.49 -2.44
N LEU A 164 -11.71 -8.17 -3.31
CA LEU A 164 -10.90 -9.33 -2.92
C LEU A 164 -9.56 -8.91 -2.30
N GLY A 165 -8.76 -8.11 -3.00
CA GLY A 165 -7.44 -7.68 -2.56
C GLY A 165 -7.48 -6.90 -1.24
N HIS A 166 -8.09 -5.71 -1.24
CA HIS A 166 -8.28 -4.94 -0.01
C HIS A 166 -9.20 -5.65 0.99
N GLY A 167 -10.09 -6.54 0.53
CA GLY A 167 -10.82 -7.53 1.34
C GLY A 167 -9.93 -8.34 2.27
N PHE A 168 -9.01 -9.10 1.69
CA PHE A 168 -8.10 -9.99 2.41
C PHE A 168 -7.12 -9.22 3.29
N VAL A 169 -6.63 -8.08 2.81
CA VAL A 169 -5.77 -7.18 3.59
C VAL A 169 -6.52 -6.66 4.82
N THR A 170 -7.73 -6.15 4.63
CA THR A 170 -8.57 -5.64 5.73
C THR A 170 -8.93 -6.77 6.69
N TYR A 171 -9.18 -7.97 6.19
CA TYR A 171 -9.43 -9.15 7.02
C TYR A 171 -8.20 -9.53 7.87
N SER A 172 -7.02 -9.57 7.27
CA SER A 172 -5.76 -9.97 7.94
C SER A 172 -5.37 -9.02 9.07
N LEU A 173 -5.73 -7.73 8.95
CA LEU A 173 -5.55 -6.70 9.98
C LEU A 173 -6.36 -6.95 11.26
N LYS A 174 -7.20 -7.99 11.34
CA LYS A 174 -7.75 -8.45 12.61
C LYS A 174 -6.70 -9.20 13.45
N THR A 175 -5.79 -9.92 12.79
CA THR A 175 -4.82 -10.83 13.42
C THR A 175 -3.41 -10.24 13.43
N PHE A 176 -3.01 -9.61 12.33
CA PHE A 176 -1.67 -9.06 12.14
C PHE A 176 -1.67 -7.54 12.31
N SER A 177 -0.54 -7.00 12.78
CA SER A 177 -0.33 -5.55 12.84
C SER A 177 -0.24 -4.95 11.44
N SER A 178 -0.66 -3.69 11.29
CA SER A 178 -0.53 -2.93 10.05
C SER A 178 0.92 -2.80 9.59
N GLY A 179 1.88 -2.75 10.52
CA GLY A 179 3.31 -2.80 10.24
C GLY A 179 3.70 -4.05 9.45
N PHE A 180 3.31 -5.24 9.92
CA PHE A 180 3.61 -6.48 9.24
C PHE A 180 2.84 -6.64 7.92
N VAL A 181 1.55 -6.27 7.89
CA VAL A 181 0.75 -6.33 6.66
C VAL A 181 1.33 -5.40 5.58
N ALA A 182 1.73 -4.19 5.93
CA ALA A 182 2.40 -3.28 5.01
C ALA A 182 3.72 -3.86 4.50
N LEU A 183 4.50 -4.49 5.39
CA LEU A 183 5.77 -5.11 5.01
C LEU A 183 5.58 -6.21 3.95
N CYS A 184 4.49 -6.97 4.04
CA CYS A 184 4.15 -7.98 3.03
C CYS A 184 3.90 -7.38 1.63
N PHE A 185 3.53 -6.11 1.50
CA PHE A 185 3.40 -5.47 0.18
C PHE A 185 4.73 -5.30 -0.53
N LEU A 186 5.88 -5.38 0.17
CA LEU A 186 7.18 -5.44 -0.50
C LEU A 186 7.40 -6.74 -1.28
N LEU A 187 6.49 -7.72 -1.22
CA LEU A 187 6.45 -8.83 -2.17
C LEU A 187 5.91 -8.42 -3.54
N GLU A 188 5.18 -7.32 -3.65
CA GLU A 188 4.64 -6.82 -4.92
C GLU A 188 5.72 -6.70 -6.01
N PRO A 189 6.87 -6.02 -5.81
CA PRO A 189 7.91 -5.95 -6.85
C PRO A 189 8.45 -7.32 -7.25
N VAL A 190 8.50 -8.30 -6.33
CA VAL A 190 8.90 -9.67 -6.64
C VAL A 190 7.86 -10.35 -7.53
N ILE A 191 6.59 -10.27 -7.15
CA ILE A 191 5.49 -10.90 -7.88
C ILE A 191 5.33 -10.25 -9.26
N THR A 192 5.36 -8.92 -9.33
CA THR A 192 5.24 -8.16 -10.58
C THR A 192 6.37 -8.51 -11.54
N ALA A 193 7.63 -8.54 -11.08
CA ALA A 193 8.76 -8.90 -11.93
C ALA A 193 8.68 -10.37 -12.42
N LEU A 194 8.24 -11.31 -11.58
CA LEU A 194 8.03 -12.70 -11.99
C LEU A 194 6.89 -12.86 -13.00
N ILE A 195 5.79 -12.12 -12.83
CA ILE A 195 4.68 -12.08 -13.78
C ILE A 195 5.16 -11.49 -15.11
N ALA A 196 5.93 -10.39 -15.07
CA ALA A 196 6.42 -9.73 -16.27
C ALA A 196 7.41 -10.61 -17.05
N TRP A 197 8.30 -11.32 -16.35
CA TRP A 197 9.15 -12.34 -16.96
C TRP A 197 8.34 -13.45 -17.63
N GLY A 198 7.28 -13.95 -16.98
CA GLY A 198 6.47 -15.04 -17.51
C GLY A 198 5.53 -14.67 -18.66
N LEU A 199 4.90 -13.49 -18.59
CA LEU A 199 3.89 -13.05 -19.57
C LEU A 199 4.47 -12.19 -20.69
N PHE A 200 5.44 -11.34 -20.39
CA PHE A 200 6.02 -10.39 -21.34
C PHE A 200 7.44 -10.79 -21.80
N SER A 201 7.99 -11.89 -21.26
CA SER A 201 9.35 -12.35 -21.58
C SER A 201 10.44 -11.33 -21.26
N GLU A 202 10.21 -10.45 -20.27
CA GLU A 202 11.19 -9.48 -19.80
C GLU A 202 12.37 -10.17 -19.12
N GLN A 203 13.60 -9.76 -19.40
CA GLN A 203 14.78 -10.40 -18.82
C GLN A 203 14.98 -9.97 -17.37
N LEU A 204 15.01 -10.95 -16.45
CA LEU A 204 15.38 -10.72 -15.06
C LEU A 204 16.90 -10.68 -14.92
N THR A 205 17.42 -9.59 -14.37
CA THR A 205 18.85 -9.45 -14.11
C THR A 205 19.27 -10.27 -12.87
N ILE A 206 20.57 -10.51 -12.73
CA ILE A 206 21.13 -11.13 -11.52
C ILE A 206 20.80 -10.28 -10.28
N ILE A 207 20.74 -8.96 -10.44
CA ILE A 207 20.40 -8.02 -9.37
C ILE A 207 18.95 -8.23 -8.92
N SER A 208 18.00 -8.44 -9.84
CA SER A 208 16.62 -8.77 -9.50
C SER A 208 16.51 -10.05 -8.66
N TRP A 209 17.24 -11.11 -9.04
CA TRP A 209 17.26 -12.37 -8.28
C TRP A 209 17.86 -12.23 -6.87
N ILE A 210 18.91 -11.42 -6.73
CA ILE A 210 19.48 -11.07 -5.42
C ILE A 210 18.43 -10.30 -4.60
N GLY A 211 17.79 -9.29 -5.19
CA GLY A 211 16.72 -8.52 -4.57
C GLY A 211 15.58 -9.41 -4.06
N PHE A 212 15.11 -10.36 -4.86
CA PHE A 212 14.07 -11.32 -4.45
C PHE A 212 14.48 -12.12 -3.22
N SER A 213 15.72 -12.62 -3.22
CA SER A 213 16.26 -13.40 -2.10
C SER A 213 16.32 -12.56 -0.83
N ILE A 214 16.75 -11.31 -0.94
CA ILE A 214 16.82 -10.36 0.19
C ILE A 214 15.41 -10.06 0.73
N VAL A 215 14.43 -9.78 -0.15
CA VAL A 215 13.02 -9.54 0.25
C VAL A 215 12.47 -10.72 1.04
N LEU A 216 12.63 -11.94 0.52
CA LEU A 216 12.11 -13.16 1.14
C LEU A 216 12.79 -13.45 2.49
N LEU A 217 14.11 -13.30 2.59
CA LEU A 217 14.84 -13.49 3.85
C LEU A 217 14.48 -12.44 4.91
N GLY A 218 14.37 -11.17 4.51
CA GLY A 218 13.94 -10.09 5.40
C GLY A 218 12.53 -10.31 5.93
N LEU A 219 11.61 -10.72 5.03
CA LEU A 219 10.23 -10.98 5.40
C LEU A 219 10.10 -12.20 6.32
N TYR A 220 10.86 -13.27 6.05
CA TYR A 220 10.93 -14.43 6.94
C TYR A 220 11.44 -14.06 8.34
N LEU A 221 12.50 -13.25 8.43
CA LEU A 221 13.02 -12.77 9.70
C LEU A 221 11.98 -11.93 10.45
N ALA A 222 11.29 -11.01 9.76
CA ALA A 222 10.23 -10.20 10.34
C ALA A 222 9.05 -11.07 10.82
N GLN A 223 8.67 -12.09 10.04
CA GLN A 223 7.61 -13.03 10.39
C GLN A 223 7.94 -13.86 11.65
N SER A 224 9.23 -14.15 11.89
CA SER A 224 9.67 -14.87 13.10
C SER A 224 9.56 -14.04 14.40
N SER A 225 9.17 -12.76 14.29
CA SER A 225 8.94 -11.88 15.42
C SER A 225 7.58 -12.15 16.07
N PRO A 226 7.52 -12.33 17.40
CA PRO A 226 6.25 -12.35 18.13
C PRO A 226 5.44 -11.05 18.00
N SER A 227 6.10 -9.93 17.65
CA SER A 227 5.47 -8.61 17.56
C SER A 227 4.57 -8.40 16.35
N ILE A 228 4.52 -9.35 15.40
CA ILE A 228 3.64 -9.26 14.23
C ILE A 228 2.17 -9.54 14.56
N GLN A 229 1.92 -10.34 15.62
CA GLN A 229 0.57 -10.67 16.07
C GLN A 229 0.11 -9.61 17.05
N LYS A 230 -1.17 -9.22 16.95
CA LYS A 230 -1.76 -8.35 17.97
C LYS A 230 -1.89 -9.13 19.26
N ALA A 231 -1.53 -8.51 20.39
CA ALA A 231 -1.81 -9.08 21.70
C ALA A 231 -3.31 -9.41 21.78
N SER A 232 -3.63 -10.68 22.03
CA SER A 232 -5.00 -11.10 22.31
C SER A 232 -5.41 -10.49 23.64
N ASN A 233 -6.13 -9.36 23.60
CA ASN A 233 -6.91 -8.89 24.75
C ASN A 233 -8.22 -9.68 24.83
#